data_AF-A0A196SES3-F1
#
_entry.id   AF-A0A196SES3-F1
#
_cell.length_a   1.000
_cell.length_b   1.000
_cell.length_c   1.000
_cell.angle_alpha   90.00
_cell.angle_beta   90.00
_cell.angle_gamma   90.00
#
_symmetry.space_group_name_H-M   'P 1'
#
loop_
_entity.id
_entity.type
_entity.pdbx_description
1 polymer ?
#
loop_
_entity_poly.entity_id
_entity_poly.type
_entity_poly.pdbx_seq_one_letter_code
_entity_poly.pdbx_strand_id
1 'polypeptide(L)'
;MATVSKPLNTLVIKEDMDIFDLNDEADVIDMKSGLCNHPDITSCNWDVCAKLKELRIGDRCLENVMAFVLKDLVKLERVEIGCSCFTKAKGRMEVSGCGMLKSLKIGNDSCEKWSEFVTRDCGVEEVEIGDGCFADCENTVFEELHGLKTLVLGKWVFGRKSGKLVMRS
;
A
#
# COMPACT_ATOMS: atom_id res chain seq x y z
N MET A 1 -11.91 -15.27 -30.01
CA MET A 1 -10.44 -15.18 -30.08
C MET A 1 -9.94 -15.21 -28.64
N ALA A 2 -9.21 -16.25 -28.24
CA ALA A 2 -8.60 -16.28 -26.92
C ALA A 2 -7.46 -15.25 -26.90
N THR A 3 -7.64 -14.15 -26.16
CA THR A 3 -6.56 -13.23 -25.87
C THR A 3 -5.56 -13.99 -25.01
N VAL A 4 -4.49 -14.49 -25.62
CA VAL A 4 -3.31 -14.95 -24.88
C VAL A 4 -2.80 -13.72 -24.14
N SER A 5 -2.99 -13.68 -22.82
CA SER A 5 -2.47 -12.59 -21.99
C SER A 5 -0.96 -12.59 -22.13
N LYS A 6 -0.39 -11.48 -22.62
CA LYS A 6 1.07 -11.27 -22.63
C LYS A 6 1.58 -11.47 -21.18
N PRO A 7 2.69 -12.18 -20.97
CA PRO A 7 3.28 -12.31 -19.64
C PRO A 7 3.58 -10.91 -19.08
N LEU A 8 3.20 -10.69 -17.82
CA LEU A 8 3.44 -9.44 -17.11
C LEU A 8 4.93 -9.28 -16.81
N ASN A 9 5.48 -8.10 -17.05
CA ASN A 9 6.85 -7.78 -16.67
C ASN A 9 6.94 -7.65 -15.14
N THR A 10 7.71 -8.52 -14.49
CA THR A 10 7.80 -8.56 -13.03
C THR A 10 9.19 -8.14 -12.57
N LEU A 11 9.27 -7.05 -11.81
CA LEU A 11 10.46 -6.69 -11.04
C LEU A 11 10.37 -7.37 -9.68
N VAL A 12 11.38 -8.17 -9.34
CA VAL A 12 11.45 -8.86 -8.05
C VAL A 12 12.52 -8.20 -7.20
N ILE A 13 12.12 -7.61 -6.07
CA ILE A 13 13.05 -7.02 -5.09
C ILE A 13 13.42 -8.13 -4.10
N LYS A 14 14.70 -8.50 -4.07
CA LYS A 14 15.28 -9.60 -3.29
C LYS A 14 16.35 -9.11 -2.31
N GLU A 15 16.88 -7.92 -2.53
CA GLU A 15 17.77 -7.21 -1.62
C GLU A 15 17.42 -5.72 -1.56
N ASP A 16 17.92 -5.03 -0.52
CA ASP A 16 17.63 -3.62 -0.27
C ASP A 16 18.01 -2.71 -1.44
N MET A 17 19.01 -3.08 -2.24
CA MET A 17 19.46 -2.29 -3.40
C MET A 17 18.51 -2.37 -4.60
N ASP A 18 17.72 -3.44 -4.72
CA ASP A 18 16.80 -3.63 -5.85
C ASP A 18 15.66 -2.58 -5.84
N ILE A 19 15.43 -1.90 -4.71
CA ILE A 19 14.47 -0.80 -4.63
C ILE A 19 14.85 0.39 -5.52
N PHE A 20 16.13 0.49 -5.91
CA PHE A 20 16.61 1.53 -6.82
C PHE A 20 16.37 1.17 -8.29
N ASP A 21 15.97 -0.07 -8.58
CA ASP A 21 15.65 -0.53 -9.94
C ASP A 21 14.17 -0.30 -10.33
N LEU A 22 13.39 0.36 -9.46
CA LEU A 22 12.03 0.79 -9.78
C LEU A 22 12.02 1.62 -11.07
N ASN A 23 11.14 1.25 -11.99
CA ASN A 23 11.08 1.82 -13.34
C ASN A 23 9.64 1.82 -13.88
N ASP A 24 9.45 2.40 -15.06
CA ASP A 24 8.16 2.54 -15.73
C ASP A 24 7.79 1.34 -16.62
N GLU A 25 8.56 0.26 -16.59
CA GLU A 25 8.35 -0.95 -17.41
C GLU A 25 7.68 -2.09 -16.65
N ALA A 26 7.83 -2.14 -15.32
CA ALA A 26 7.27 -3.21 -14.50
C ALA A 26 5.73 -3.15 -14.46
N ASP A 27 5.10 -4.27 -14.79
CA ASP A 27 3.66 -4.49 -14.55
C ASP A 27 3.43 -4.98 -13.11
N VAL A 28 4.38 -5.70 -12.53
CA VAL A 28 4.31 -6.27 -11.18
C VAL A 28 5.60 -5.94 -10.43
N ILE A 29 5.46 -5.46 -9.20
CA ILE A 29 6.57 -5.39 -8.25
C ILE A 29 6.32 -6.43 -7.16
N ASP A 30 7.27 -7.33 -6.98
CA ASP A 30 7.22 -8.41 -5.99
C ASP A 30 8.42 -8.28 -5.05
N MET A 31 8.20 -7.61 -3.92
CA MET A 31 9.20 -7.43 -2.87
C MET A 31 9.14 -8.57 -1.86
N LYS A 32 10.24 -9.32 -1.72
CA LYS A 32 10.33 -10.42 -0.75
C LYS A 32 10.37 -9.90 0.69
N SER A 33 10.02 -10.78 1.61
CA SER A 33 9.96 -10.47 3.04
C SER A 33 11.32 -10.06 3.60
N GLY A 34 11.34 -9.15 4.57
CA GLY A 34 12.53 -8.72 5.30
C GLY A 34 13.37 -7.64 4.62
N LEU A 35 12.87 -7.00 3.58
CA LEU A 35 13.65 -6.10 2.72
C LEU A 35 13.37 -4.61 2.96
N CYS A 36 14.30 -3.79 2.48
CA CYS A 36 14.29 -2.34 2.54
C CYS A 36 14.22 -1.81 3.98
N ASN A 37 14.97 -2.46 4.88
CA ASN A 37 14.96 -2.21 6.33
C ASN A 37 16.19 -1.44 6.81
N HIS A 38 17.13 -1.11 5.91
CA HIS A 38 18.24 -0.22 6.24
C HIS A 38 17.71 1.15 6.73
N PRO A 39 18.31 1.77 7.77
CA PRO A 39 17.90 3.08 8.29
C PRO A 39 17.90 4.21 7.24
N ASP A 40 18.70 4.08 6.19
CA ASP A 40 18.78 5.07 5.10
C ASP A 40 17.60 4.98 4.13
N ILE A 41 16.88 3.84 4.11
CA ILE A 41 15.70 3.65 3.26
C ILE A 41 14.48 4.17 4.03
N THR A 42 14.21 5.46 3.85
CA THR A 42 13.12 6.18 4.53
C THR A 42 11.96 6.57 3.62
N SER A 43 12.12 6.37 2.32
CA SER A 43 11.11 6.61 1.28
C SER A 43 11.39 5.78 0.03
N CYS A 44 10.35 5.45 -0.72
CA CYS A 44 10.47 4.83 -2.04
C CYS A 44 9.71 5.67 -3.05
N ASN A 45 10.29 5.89 -4.24
CA ASN A 45 9.67 6.68 -5.29
C ASN A 45 8.79 5.80 -6.17
N TRP A 46 7.56 5.54 -5.73
CA TRP A 46 6.60 4.70 -6.48
C TRP A 46 6.06 5.38 -7.74
N ASP A 47 6.16 6.71 -7.85
CA ASP A 47 5.64 7.49 -8.98
C ASP A 47 6.31 7.12 -10.31
N VAL A 48 7.51 6.52 -10.28
CA VAL A 48 8.20 6.04 -11.48
C VAL A 48 7.51 4.83 -12.12
N CYS A 49 6.65 4.12 -11.38
CA CYS A 49 6.06 2.85 -11.79
C CYS A 49 4.77 3.02 -12.61
N ALA A 50 4.81 3.82 -13.67
CA ALA A 50 3.62 4.22 -14.45
C ALA A 50 2.85 3.05 -15.12
N LYS A 51 3.45 1.87 -15.25
CA LYS A 51 2.80 0.66 -15.80
C LYS A 51 2.34 -0.33 -14.73
N LEU A 52 2.59 -0.05 -13.45
CA LEU A 52 2.31 -0.95 -12.35
C LEU A 52 0.83 -1.32 -12.30
N LYS A 53 0.57 -2.62 -12.27
CA LYS A 53 -0.75 -3.23 -12.07
C LYS A 53 -0.85 -3.90 -10.72
N GLU A 54 0.25 -4.41 -10.20
CA GLU A 54 0.25 -5.15 -8.95
C GLU A 54 1.49 -4.89 -8.12
N LEU A 55 1.29 -4.46 -6.88
CA LEU A 55 2.32 -4.28 -5.88
C LEU A 55 2.16 -5.32 -4.78
N ARG A 56 3.16 -6.18 -4.62
CA ARG A 56 3.23 -7.19 -3.55
C ARG A 56 4.44 -6.88 -2.69
N ILE A 57 4.19 -6.60 -1.42
CA ILE A 57 5.21 -6.40 -0.40
C ILE A 57 5.09 -7.54 0.59
N GLY A 58 6.17 -8.31 0.77
CA GLY A 58 6.23 -9.39 1.74
C GLY A 58 6.19 -8.90 3.19
N ASP A 59 6.38 -9.83 4.12
CA ASP A 59 6.35 -9.52 5.56
C ASP A 59 7.62 -8.78 6.01
N ARG A 60 7.51 -7.96 7.07
CA ARG A 60 8.65 -7.29 7.72
C ARG A 60 9.48 -6.44 6.75
N CYS A 61 8.84 -5.67 5.90
CA CYS A 61 9.50 -4.78 4.95
C CYS A 61 9.35 -3.30 5.33
N LEU A 62 10.24 -2.47 4.76
CA LEU A 62 10.12 -1.01 4.76
C LEU A 62 10.01 -0.40 6.17
N GLU A 63 10.67 -1.00 7.16
CA GLU A 63 10.43 -0.68 8.58
C GLU A 63 10.69 0.79 8.94
N ASN A 64 11.64 1.46 8.28
CA ASN A 64 12.00 2.86 8.53
C ASN A 64 11.33 3.85 7.58
N VAL A 65 10.50 3.39 6.64
CA VAL A 65 9.82 4.27 5.69
C VAL A 65 8.79 5.15 6.41
N MET A 66 8.83 6.45 6.11
CA MET A 66 7.97 7.46 6.76
C MET A 66 6.77 7.87 5.91
N ALA A 67 6.74 7.50 4.64
CA ALA A 67 5.62 7.76 3.75
C ALA A 67 5.49 6.66 2.71
N PHE A 68 4.29 6.13 2.55
CA PHE A 68 3.94 5.22 1.47
C PHE A 68 2.81 5.85 0.65
N VAL A 69 3.19 6.37 -0.51
CA VAL A 69 2.30 7.13 -1.39
C VAL A 69 2.22 6.43 -2.73
N LEU A 70 1.02 6.02 -3.11
CA LEU A 70 0.69 5.49 -4.43
C LEU A 70 -0.29 6.45 -5.09
N LYS A 71 0.22 7.30 -5.96
CA LYS A 71 -0.54 8.40 -6.55
C LYS A 71 -0.61 8.30 -8.06
N ASP A 72 -1.80 8.50 -8.62
CA ASP A 72 -2.07 8.57 -10.05
C ASP A 72 -1.55 7.35 -10.84
N LEU A 73 -1.40 6.19 -10.16
CA LEU A 73 -1.05 4.91 -10.77
C LEU A 73 -2.30 4.31 -11.41
N VAL A 74 -2.75 4.92 -12.51
CA VAL A 74 -4.06 4.65 -13.14
C VAL A 74 -4.24 3.21 -13.63
N LYS A 75 -3.18 2.41 -13.71
CA LYS A 75 -3.21 0.98 -14.09
C LYS A 75 -3.13 0.04 -12.90
N LEU A 76 -2.90 0.55 -11.69
CA LEU A 76 -2.76 -0.25 -10.49
C LEU A 76 -4.09 -0.92 -10.18
N GLU A 77 -4.09 -2.24 -10.06
CA GLU A 77 -5.28 -3.06 -9.80
C GLU A 77 -5.25 -3.68 -8.40
N ARG A 78 -4.06 -4.03 -7.89
CA ARG A 78 -3.90 -4.74 -6.62
C ARG A 78 -2.69 -4.23 -5.83
N VAL A 79 -2.91 -4.02 -4.54
CA VAL A 79 -1.86 -3.75 -3.55
C VAL A 79 -2.02 -4.75 -2.42
N GLU A 80 -0.96 -5.51 -2.15
CA GLU A 80 -0.87 -6.45 -1.05
C GLU A 80 0.39 -6.15 -0.24
N ILE A 81 0.20 -5.85 1.04
CA ILE A 81 1.27 -5.62 2.01
C ILE A 81 1.18 -6.73 3.05
N GLY A 82 2.30 -7.42 3.28
CA GLY A 82 2.42 -8.47 4.27
C GLY A 82 2.32 -7.97 5.71
N CYS A 83 2.59 -8.85 6.66
CA CYS A 83 2.52 -8.55 8.08
C CYS A 83 3.76 -7.79 8.57
N SER A 84 3.60 -7.02 9.63
CA SER A 84 4.69 -6.34 10.35
C SER A 84 5.53 -5.39 9.49
N CYS A 85 4.93 -4.71 8.51
CA CYS A 85 5.61 -3.71 7.69
C CYS A 85 5.56 -2.31 8.34
N PHE A 86 6.52 -1.43 8.01
CA PHE A 86 6.51 -0.02 8.45
C PHE A 86 6.46 0.19 9.98
N THR A 87 7.21 -0.60 10.75
CA THR A 87 7.05 -0.71 12.21
C THR A 87 7.98 0.19 13.04
N LYS A 88 9.08 0.70 12.47
CA LYS A 88 10.08 1.49 13.21
C LYS A 88 9.81 2.99 13.19
N ALA A 89 9.27 3.51 12.09
CA ALA A 89 9.01 4.94 11.93
C ALA A 89 7.53 5.32 12.14
N LYS A 90 7.30 6.60 12.47
CA LYS A 90 5.99 7.24 12.27
C LYS A 90 5.87 7.63 10.80
N GLY A 91 4.66 7.61 10.27
CA GLY A 91 4.45 7.94 8.88
C GLY A 91 3.00 8.13 8.48
N ARG A 92 2.78 8.15 7.17
CA ARG A 92 1.47 8.28 6.54
C ARG A 92 1.35 7.37 5.32
N MET A 93 0.14 6.89 5.10
CA MET A 93 -0.24 6.15 3.90
C MET A 93 -1.19 7.00 3.05
N GLU A 94 -0.92 7.08 1.75
CA GLU A 94 -1.81 7.69 0.77
C GLU A 94 -1.93 6.79 -0.46
N VAL A 95 -3.17 6.47 -0.84
CA VAL A 95 -3.51 5.84 -2.12
C VAL A 95 -4.54 6.71 -2.80
N SER A 96 -4.16 7.39 -3.89
CA SER A 96 -5.01 8.42 -4.51
C SER A 96 -4.96 8.40 -6.03
N GLY A 97 -6.10 8.59 -6.69
CA GLY A 97 -6.15 8.67 -8.16
C GLY A 97 -5.89 7.33 -8.87
N CYS A 98 -5.93 6.22 -8.14
CA CYS A 98 -5.76 4.87 -8.68
C CYS A 98 -7.11 4.30 -9.15
N GLY A 99 -7.63 4.83 -10.26
CA GLY A 99 -8.98 4.53 -10.75
C GLY A 99 -9.24 3.07 -11.14
N MET A 100 -8.20 2.28 -11.43
CA MET A 100 -8.31 0.84 -11.71
C MET A 100 -8.08 -0.06 -10.50
N LEU A 101 -7.78 0.53 -9.32
CA LEU A 101 -7.50 -0.24 -8.12
C LEU A 101 -8.74 -1.03 -7.75
N LYS A 102 -8.62 -2.33 -7.49
CA LYS A 102 -9.71 -3.21 -7.08
C LYS A 102 -9.55 -3.71 -5.67
N SER A 103 -8.32 -3.97 -5.24
CA SER A 103 -8.02 -4.56 -3.93
C SER A 103 -6.85 -3.85 -3.27
N LEU A 104 -7.04 -3.43 -2.02
CA LEU A 104 -5.99 -2.95 -1.12
C LEU A 104 -6.00 -3.81 0.15
N LYS A 105 -4.92 -4.56 0.39
CA LYS A 105 -4.78 -5.44 1.55
C LYS A 105 -3.53 -5.12 2.34
N ILE A 106 -3.68 -5.04 3.65
CA ILE A 106 -2.59 -4.73 4.58
C ILE A 106 -2.60 -5.78 5.70
N GLY A 107 -1.52 -6.55 5.80
CA GLY A 107 -1.35 -7.59 6.80
C GLY A 107 -1.16 -7.02 8.21
N ASN A 108 -1.41 -7.87 9.20
CA ASN A 108 -1.42 -7.54 10.63
C ASN A 108 -0.14 -6.82 11.09
N ASP A 109 -0.28 -6.03 12.15
CA ASP A 109 0.80 -5.32 12.85
C ASP A 109 1.63 -4.39 11.94
N SER A 110 1.04 -3.92 10.84
CA SER A 110 1.68 -2.97 9.92
C SER A 110 1.26 -1.54 10.20
N CYS A 111 2.16 -0.57 10.02
CA CYS A 111 1.86 0.85 10.18
C CYS A 111 1.27 1.24 11.57
N GLU A 112 1.56 0.48 12.64
CA GLU A 112 0.97 0.66 13.98
C GLU A 112 1.07 2.12 14.48
N LYS A 113 2.21 2.77 14.23
CA LYS A 113 2.56 4.12 14.69
C LYS A 113 2.20 5.24 13.70
N TRP A 114 1.57 4.91 12.58
CA TRP A 114 1.28 5.87 11.52
C TRP A 114 0.08 6.72 11.88
N SER A 115 0.19 8.03 11.67
CA SER A 115 -0.82 9.01 12.09
C SER A 115 -1.90 9.24 11.04
N GLU A 116 -1.70 8.75 9.82
CA GLU A 116 -2.61 9.02 8.71
C GLU A 116 -2.74 7.83 7.75
N PHE A 117 -3.99 7.59 7.36
CA PHE A 117 -4.38 6.66 6.30
C PHE A 117 -5.38 7.37 5.38
N VAL A 118 -5.00 7.56 4.11
CA VAL A 118 -5.84 8.19 3.10
C VAL A 118 -6.00 7.25 1.92
N THR A 119 -7.25 6.95 1.57
CA THR A 119 -7.60 6.37 0.28
C THR A 119 -8.70 7.20 -0.36
N ARG A 120 -8.43 7.73 -1.56
CA ARG A 120 -9.36 8.65 -2.24
C ARG A 120 -9.31 8.57 -3.75
N ASP A 121 -10.41 8.89 -4.42
CA ASP A 121 -10.45 8.96 -5.89
C ASP A 121 -9.98 7.63 -6.53
N CYS A 122 -10.37 6.49 -5.94
CA CYS A 122 -9.92 5.15 -6.33
C CYS A 122 -11.12 4.26 -6.68
N GLY A 123 -10.93 3.36 -7.65
CA GLY A 123 -11.95 2.39 -8.07
C GLY A 123 -12.11 1.18 -7.12
N VAL A 124 -11.50 1.23 -5.93
CA VAL A 124 -11.30 0.08 -5.05
C VAL A 124 -12.62 -0.60 -4.70
N GLU A 125 -12.65 -1.92 -4.82
CA GLU A 125 -13.82 -2.75 -4.51
C GLU A 125 -13.69 -3.40 -3.12
N GLU A 126 -12.47 -3.76 -2.75
CA GLU A 126 -12.16 -4.45 -1.49
C GLU A 126 -11.00 -3.75 -0.77
N VAL A 127 -11.23 -3.40 0.50
CA VAL A 127 -10.19 -2.93 1.42
C VAL A 127 -10.16 -3.87 2.63
N GLU A 128 -8.99 -4.43 2.90
CA GLU A 128 -8.74 -5.30 4.06
C GLU A 128 -7.55 -4.76 4.85
N ILE A 129 -7.79 -4.43 6.12
CA ILE A 129 -6.76 -3.93 7.03
C ILE A 129 -6.69 -4.89 8.22
N GLY A 130 -5.54 -5.53 8.39
CA GLY A 130 -5.29 -6.54 9.43
C GLY A 130 -5.26 -5.98 10.85
N ASP A 131 -5.23 -6.90 11.82
CA ASP A 131 -5.20 -6.59 13.25
C ASP A 131 -4.01 -5.67 13.60
N GLY A 132 -4.22 -4.70 14.49
CA GLY A 132 -3.16 -3.82 15.01
C GLY A 132 -2.69 -2.72 14.06
N CYS A 133 -3.17 -2.70 12.82
CA CYS A 133 -2.74 -1.70 11.84
C CYS A 133 -3.26 -0.30 12.17
N PHE A 134 -2.44 0.73 11.95
CA PHE A 134 -2.83 2.13 12.14
C PHE A 134 -3.43 2.41 13.53
N ALA A 135 -2.94 1.73 14.56
CA ALA A 135 -3.48 1.84 15.91
C ALA A 135 -3.38 3.28 16.46
N ASP A 136 -2.29 3.99 16.14
CA ASP A 136 -2.04 5.38 16.53
C ASP A 136 -2.53 6.41 15.48
N CYS A 137 -3.39 6.02 14.55
CA CYS A 137 -3.88 6.90 13.51
C CYS A 137 -4.77 8.02 14.06
N GLU A 138 -4.56 9.23 13.55
CA GLU A 138 -5.29 10.44 13.94
C GLU A 138 -6.14 10.99 12.79
N ASN A 139 -5.83 10.62 11.54
CA ASN A 139 -6.60 11.01 10.35
C ASN A 139 -6.83 9.81 9.42
N THR A 140 -8.07 9.37 9.31
CA THR A 140 -8.48 8.29 8.41
C THR A 140 -9.47 8.84 7.38
N VAL A 141 -9.16 8.64 6.09
CA VAL A 141 -9.98 9.15 4.98
C VAL A 141 -10.30 8.03 4.00
N PHE A 142 -11.60 7.88 3.73
CA PHE A 142 -12.17 7.10 2.63
C PHE A 142 -13.07 8.04 1.82
N GLU A 143 -12.63 8.44 0.63
CA GLU A 143 -13.30 9.50 -0.15
C GLU A 143 -13.43 9.16 -1.63
N GLU A 144 -14.58 9.41 -2.26
CA GLU A 144 -14.79 9.15 -3.70
C GLU A 144 -14.43 7.70 -4.11
N LEU A 145 -14.80 6.73 -3.24
CA LEU A 145 -14.56 5.30 -3.44
C LEU A 145 -15.83 4.63 -3.99
N HIS A 146 -16.33 5.09 -5.13
CA HIS A 146 -17.64 4.69 -5.65
C HIS A 146 -17.76 3.18 -5.95
N GLY A 147 -16.63 2.47 -6.08
CA GLY A 147 -16.57 1.03 -6.32
C GLY A 147 -16.58 0.16 -5.06
N LEU A 148 -16.46 0.73 -3.86
CA LEU A 148 -16.20 -0.02 -2.63
C LEU A 148 -17.39 -0.91 -2.24
N LYS A 149 -17.14 -2.21 -2.17
CA LYS A 149 -18.12 -3.24 -1.79
C LYS A 149 -17.85 -3.78 -0.39
N THR A 150 -16.58 -3.96 -0.07
CA THR A 150 -16.16 -4.63 1.17
C THR A 150 -15.07 -3.82 1.85
N LEU A 151 -15.31 -3.49 3.12
CA LEU A 151 -14.32 -2.93 4.04
C LEU A 151 -14.20 -3.85 5.25
N VAL A 152 -13.06 -4.54 5.38
CA VAL A 152 -12.74 -5.40 6.53
C VAL A 152 -11.66 -4.72 7.37
N LEU A 153 -11.97 -4.52 8.65
CA LEU A 153 -11.05 -3.96 9.62
C LEU A 153 -10.79 -4.99 10.72
N GLY A 154 -9.52 -5.27 10.97
CA GLY A 154 -9.06 -6.11 12.06
C GLY A 154 -9.25 -5.44 13.42
N LYS A 155 -8.93 -6.20 14.48
CA LYS A 155 -8.94 -5.71 15.85
C LYS A 155 -7.96 -4.54 15.99
N TRP A 156 -8.36 -3.52 16.75
CA TRP A 156 -7.54 -2.36 17.09
C TRP A 156 -7.15 -1.43 15.94
N VAL A 157 -7.69 -1.66 14.73
CA VAL A 157 -7.50 -0.74 13.62
C VAL A 157 -8.10 0.63 13.96
N PHE A 158 -7.30 1.68 13.83
CA PHE A 158 -7.66 3.06 14.21
C PHE A 158 -8.10 3.23 15.68
N GLY A 159 -7.63 2.35 16.59
CA GLY A 159 -8.26 2.16 17.90
C GLY A 159 -7.57 2.73 19.14
N ARG A 160 -6.29 3.13 19.11
CA ARG A 160 -5.57 3.56 20.34
C ARG A 160 -5.64 5.05 20.62
N LYS A 161 -5.79 5.88 19.58
CA LYS A 161 -5.89 7.33 19.72
C LYS A 161 -7.24 7.84 19.22
N SER A 162 -7.66 8.99 19.72
CA SER A 162 -8.75 9.74 19.12
C SER A 162 -8.33 10.22 17.74
N GLY A 163 -9.03 9.77 16.70
CA GLY A 163 -8.79 10.18 15.32
C GLY A 163 -10.04 10.71 14.64
N LYS A 164 -9.85 11.47 13.58
CA LYS A 164 -10.90 11.90 12.67
C LYS A 164 -11.09 10.82 11.61
N LEU A 165 -12.34 10.37 11.44
CA LEU A 165 -12.74 9.55 10.30
C LEU A 165 -13.54 10.41 9.32
N VAL A 166 -13.10 10.44 8.07
CA VAL A 166 -13.85 11.00 6.94
C VAL A 166 -14.27 9.85 6.04
N MET A 167 -15.57 9.70 5.85
CA MET A 167 -16.13 8.75 4.89
C MET A 167 -17.16 9.49 4.05
N ARG A 168 -16.88 9.67 2.76
CA ARG A 168 -17.79 10.31 1.81
C ARG A 168 -17.68 9.68 0.43
N SER A 169 -18.85 9.50 -0.18
CA SER A 169 -19.02 8.91 -1.50
C SER A 169 -18.76 9.90 -2.60
#